data_AF-A0A6B3FN68-F1
#
_entry.id   AF-A0A6B3FN68-F1
#
_cell.length_a   1.000
_cell.length_b   1.000
_cell.length_c   1.000
_cell.angle_alpha   90.00
_cell.angle_beta   90.00
_cell.angle_gamma   90.00
#
_symmetry.space_group_name_H-M   'P 1'
#
loop_
_entity.id
_entity.type
_entity.pdbx_description
1 polymer ?
#
loop_
_entity_poly.entity_id
_entity_poly.type
_entity_poly.pdbx_seq_one_letter_code
_entity_poly.pdbx_strand_id
1 'polypeptide(L)'
;DWGDRIPYTVNVTDPEDGTIDCSKVKTVPSLGHDEHAHDTDALTGCSGTIVPATDAGHADLDVSYVATSSYTDKGASGAPALAGSAKAVLQPKHKQAEFFTRQSGIRVVSQGD
;
A
#
# COMPACT_ATOMS: atom_id res chain seq x y z
N ASP A 1 -1.96 -0.45 -14.68
CA ASP A 1 -2.39 0.88 -15.12
C ASP A 1 -3.43 1.41 -14.17
N TRP A 2 -3.69 2.71 -14.20
CA TRP A 2 -4.80 3.28 -13.45
C TRP A 2 -6.11 2.65 -13.92
N GLY A 3 -6.99 2.31 -12.97
CA GLY A 3 -8.24 1.60 -13.22
C GLY A 3 -8.10 0.07 -13.31
N ASP A 4 -6.88 -0.49 -13.35
CA ASP A 4 -6.70 -1.94 -13.32
C ASP A 4 -7.19 -2.53 -11.99
N ARG A 5 -7.80 -3.71 -12.07
CA ARG A 5 -8.22 -4.47 -10.89
C ARG A 5 -7.05 -5.29 -10.35
N ILE A 6 -6.62 -4.97 -9.13
CA ILE A 6 -5.52 -5.66 -8.44
C ILE A 6 -6.12 -6.52 -7.32
N PRO A 7 -6.31 -7.83 -7.54
CA PRO A 7 -6.76 -8.72 -6.47
C PRO A 7 -5.66 -8.87 -5.42
N TYR A 8 -6.07 -8.98 -4.15
CA TYR A 8 -5.14 -9.22 -3.05
C TYR A 8 -5.71 -10.22 -2.05
N THR A 9 -4.82 -10.79 -1.25
CA THR A 9 -5.14 -11.63 -0.10
C THR A 9 -4.30 -11.17 1.08
N VAL A 10 -4.92 -11.13 2.25
CA VAL A 10 -4.28 -10.84 3.54
C VAL A 10 -4.24 -12.14 4.32
N ASN A 11 -3.03 -12.57 4.67
CA ASN A 11 -2.85 -13.68 5.58
C ASN A 11 -2.54 -13.12 6.97
N VAL A 12 -3.40 -13.44 7.93
CA VAL A 12 -3.23 -13.05 9.34
C VAL A 12 -2.95 -14.33 10.11
N THR A 13 -1.94 -14.30 10.97
CA THR A 13 -1.58 -15.42 11.84
C THR A 13 -1.50 -14.92 13.27
N ASP A 14 -2.25 -15.55 14.15
CA ASP A 14 -2.29 -15.24 15.57
C ASP A 14 -2.38 -16.58 16.34
N PRO A 15 -1.31 -16.99 17.04
CA PRO A 15 -1.27 -18.25 17.78
C PRO A 15 -2.38 -18.39 18.84
N GLU A 16 -2.77 -17.28 19.46
CA GLU A 16 -3.74 -17.22 20.55
C GLU A 16 -5.20 -17.23 20.02
N ASP A 17 -5.46 -16.55 18.90
CA ASP A 17 -6.81 -16.43 18.31
C ASP A 17 -7.22 -17.60 17.41
N GLY A 18 -6.27 -18.39 16.92
CA GLY A 18 -6.54 -19.54 16.06
C GLY A 18 -7.15 -19.16 14.70
N THR A 19 -8.43 -19.46 14.49
CA THR A 19 -9.12 -19.10 13.24
C THR A 19 -9.45 -17.60 13.22
N ILE A 20 -8.91 -16.89 12.24
CA ILE A 20 -9.08 -15.44 12.10
C ILE A 20 -10.48 -15.08 11.62
N ASP A 21 -11.07 -14.09 12.29
CA ASP A 21 -12.30 -13.43 11.85
C ASP A 21 -11.99 -12.39 10.77
N CYS A 22 -12.12 -12.80 9.51
CA CYS A 22 -11.86 -11.93 8.36
C CYS A 22 -12.76 -10.68 8.30
N SER A 23 -13.89 -10.64 9.02
CA SER A 23 -14.72 -9.44 9.08
C SER A 23 -14.06 -8.27 9.82
N LYS A 24 -13.03 -8.57 10.62
CA LYS A 24 -12.21 -7.59 11.36
C LYS A 24 -10.97 -7.14 10.61
N VAL A 25 -10.61 -7.80 9.52
CA VAL A 25 -9.49 -7.39 8.67
C VAL A 25 -9.94 -6.20 7.82
N LYS A 26 -9.18 -5.11 7.89
CA LYS A 26 -9.39 -3.91 7.09
C LYS A 26 -8.16 -3.67 6.22
N THR A 27 -8.36 -3.47 4.93
CA THR A 27 -7.34 -2.98 4.01
C THR A 27 -7.74 -1.59 3.56
N VAL A 28 -6.91 -0.60 3.84
CA VAL A 28 -7.09 0.79 3.40
C VAL A 28 -6.12 1.05 2.25
N PRO A 29 -6.62 1.19 1.02
CA PRO A 29 -5.83 1.74 -0.08
C PRO A 29 -5.69 3.24 0.11
N SER A 30 -4.53 3.79 -0.21
CA SER A 30 -4.24 5.21 -0.08
C SER A 30 -3.44 5.68 -1.28
N LEU A 31 -3.76 6.86 -1.82
CA LEU A 31 -2.93 7.51 -2.85
C LEU A 31 -1.78 8.23 -2.14
N GLY A 32 -0.56 7.76 -2.35
CA GLY A 32 0.64 8.27 -1.70
C GLY A 32 1.56 9.03 -2.65
N HIS A 33 2.26 10.01 -2.09
CA HIS A 33 3.39 10.72 -2.69
C HIS A 33 4.36 11.16 -1.57
N ASP A 34 5.65 11.24 -1.89
CA ASP A 34 6.71 11.58 -0.94
C ASP A 34 6.66 10.74 0.34
N GLU A 35 6.33 11.37 1.48
CA GLU A 35 6.33 10.79 2.82
C GLU A 35 4.91 10.53 3.38
N HIS A 36 3.84 10.81 2.62
CA HIS A 36 2.46 10.65 3.11
C HIS A 36 1.50 10.04 2.08
N ALA A 37 0.28 9.71 2.54
CA ALA A 37 -0.77 9.18 1.70
C ALA A 37 -2.17 9.63 2.15
N HIS A 38 -3.08 9.69 1.19
CA HIS A 38 -4.48 10.02 1.36
C HIS A 38 -5.33 8.76 1.27
N ASP A 39 -6.01 8.41 2.36
CA ASP A 39 -6.81 7.20 2.45
C ASP A 39 -8.05 7.25 1.55
N THR A 40 -8.39 6.08 1.03
CA THR A 40 -9.67 5.79 0.38
C THR A 40 -10.52 4.88 1.28
N ASP A 41 -11.68 4.47 0.79
CA ASP A 41 -12.58 3.60 1.56
C ASP A 41 -11.91 2.28 1.96
N ALA A 42 -12.10 1.91 3.23
CA ALA A 42 -11.60 0.67 3.76
C ALA A 42 -12.34 -0.54 3.17
N LEU A 43 -11.56 -1.48 2.64
CA LEU A 43 -12.03 -2.78 2.17
C LEU A 43 -12.01 -3.77 3.34
N THR A 44 -13.12 -4.48 3.56
CA THR A 44 -13.25 -5.45 4.67
C THR A 44 -13.10 -6.88 4.16
N GLY A 45 -12.33 -7.70 4.85
CA GLY A 45 -12.11 -9.10 4.49
C GLY A 45 -10.64 -9.46 4.36
N CYS A 46 -10.35 -10.76 4.41
CA CYS A 46 -9.00 -11.31 4.14
C CYS A 46 -8.66 -11.32 2.64
N SER A 47 -9.56 -10.86 1.76
CA SER A 47 -9.30 -10.73 0.34
C SER A 47 -10.15 -9.61 -0.24
N GLY A 48 -9.70 -9.03 -1.34
CA GLY A 48 -10.43 -7.98 -2.00
C GLY A 48 -9.82 -7.62 -3.35
N THR A 49 -10.27 -6.49 -3.89
CA THR A 49 -9.72 -5.93 -5.12
C THR A 49 -9.51 -4.44 -4.93
N ILE A 50 -8.27 -3.99 -5.11
CA ILE A 50 -7.94 -2.58 -5.20
C ILE A 50 -8.14 -2.16 -6.65
N VAL A 51 -8.75 -1.01 -6.86
CA VAL A 51 -8.87 -0.39 -8.18
C VAL A 51 -8.21 0.98 -8.09
N PRO A 52 -6.89 1.08 -8.36
CA PRO A 52 -6.17 2.33 -8.21
C PRO A 52 -6.75 3.38 -9.15
N ALA A 53 -7.18 4.50 -8.59
CA ALA A 53 -7.64 5.66 -9.34
C ALA A 53 -6.75 6.86 -9.02
N THR A 54 -6.53 7.71 -10.02
CA THR A 54 -5.83 8.98 -9.89
C THR A 54 -6.57 10.02 -10.71
N ASP A 55 -6.41 11.31 -10.40
CA ASP A 55 -6.90 12.38 -11.24
C ASP A 55 -5.84 12.80 -12.27
N ALA A 56 -6.22 13.67 -13.21
CA ALA A 56 -5.32 14.17 -14.24
C ALA A 56 -4.15 15.00 -13.67
N GLY A 57 -4.30 15.61 -12.50
CA GLY A 57 -3.25 16.40 -11.85
C GLY A 57 -2.17 15.55 -11.20
N HIS A 58 -2.51 14.33 -10.78
CA HIS A 58 -1.59 13.40 -10.11
C HIS A 58 -1.01 12.33 -11.05
N ALA A 59 -1.58 12.14 -12.23
CA ALA A 59 -1.19 11.06 -13.14
C ALA A 59 0.28 11.09 -13.59
N ASP A 60 0.87 12.28 -13.66
CA ASP A 60 2.26 12.50 -14.10
C ASP A 60 3.24 12.82 -12.95
N LEU A 61 2.77 12.78 -11.69
CA LEU A 61 3.59 13.04 -10.51
C LEU A 61 4.22 11.76 -9.95
N ASP A 62 5.11 11.91 -8.96
CA ASP A 62 5.69 10.78 -8.20
C ASP A 62 4.67 10.18 -7.22
N VAL A 63 3.65 9.53 -7.77
CA VAL A 63 2.58 8.90 -6.98
C VAL A 63 2.72 7.39 -6.95
N SER A 64 2.18 6.81 -5.89
CA SER A 64 2.03 5.36 -5.70
C SER A 64 0.72 5.07 -4.97
N TYR A 65 0.24 3.83 -5.03
CA TYR A 65 -0.80 3.36 -4.12
C TYR A 65 -0.16 2.64 -2.95
N VAL A 66 -0.65 2.88 -1.75
CA VAL A 66 -0.26 2.15 -0.54
C VAL A 66 -1.46 1.38 -0.03
N ALA A 67 -1.35 0.06 0.08
CA ALA A 67 -2.36 -0.78 0.69
C ALA A 67 -1.93 -1.14 2.11
N THR A 68 -2.57 -0.56 3.12
CA THR A 68 -2.33 -0.88 4.53
C THR A 68 -3.40 -1.82 5.03
N SER A 69 -3.03 -3.05 5.40
CA SER A 69 -3.95 -3.99 6.04
C SER A 69 -3.71 -4.03 7.54
N SER A 70 -4.78 -4.10 8.33
CA SER A 70 -4.71 -4.20 9.79
C SER A 70 -5.72 -5.20 10.36
N TYR A 71 -5.36 -5.74 11.53
CA TYR A 71 -6.20 -6.62 12.34
C TYR A 71 -5.90 -6.36 13.82
N THR A 72 -6.93 -6.35 14.65
CA THR A 72 -6.79 -6.29 16.11
C THR A 72 -7.23 -7.61 16.70
N ASP A 73 -6.32 -8.25 17.44
CA ASP A 73 -6.57 -9.53 18.11
C ASP A 73 -7.54 -9.39 19.29
N LYS A 74 -7.84 -10.51 19.96
CA LYS A 74 -8.69 -10.50 21.16
C LYS A 74 -7.91 -10.25 22.47
N GLY A 75 -6.59 -10.13 22.40
CA GLY A 75 -5.70 -10.23 23.55
C GLY A 75 -5.65 -11.64 24.12
N ALA A 76 -5.00 -11.78 25.29
CA ALA A 76 -4.88 -13.04 26.01
C ALA A 76 -5.02 -12.82 27.52
N SER A 77 -5.00 -13.90 28.30
CA SER A 77 -5.06 -13.79 29.77
C SER A 77 -3.90 -12.94 30.30
N GLY A 78 -4.20 -11.75 30.81
CA GLY A 78 -3.21 -10.80 31.31
C GLY A 78 -2.58 -9.89 30.24
N ALA A 79 -3.01 -9.98 28.99
CA ALA A 79 -2.52 -9.14 27.89
C ALA A 79 -3.71 -8.45 27.16
N PRO A 80 -3.65 -7.13 26.94
CA PRO A 80 -4.67 -6.42 26.17
C PRO A 80 -4.62 -6.83 24.69
N ALA A 81 -5.67 -6.48 23.95
CA ALA A 81 -5.69 -6.64 22.51
C ALA A 81 -4.62 -5.78 21.83
N LEU A 82 -3.97 -6.33 20.80
CA LEU A 82 -2.96 -5.65 20.00
C LEU A 82 -3.39 -5.54 18.54
N ALA A 83 -2.93 -4.47 17.87
CA ALA A 83 -3.18 -4.25 16.45
C ALA A 83 -1.91 -4.53 15.65
N GLY A 84 -1.99 -5.49 14.72
CA GLY A 84 -0.98 -5.73 13.70
C GLY A 84 -1.33 -4.99 12.42
N SER A 85 -0.31 -4.55 11.67
CA SER A 85 -0.51 -4.00 10.33
C SER A 85 0.63 -4.36 9.37
N ALA A 86 0.29 -4.42 8.09
CA ALA A 86 1.24 -4.63 6.99
C ALA A 86 0.94 -3.67 5.85
N LYS A 87 1.99 -3.20 5.15
CA LYS A 87 1.88 -2.25 4.05
C LYS A 87 2.46 -2.83 2.76
N ALA A 88 1.75 -2.66 1.66
CA ALA A 88 2.25 -2.92 0.31
C ALA A 88 2.21 -1.63 -0.52
N VAL A 89 3.34 -1.26 -1.14
CA VAL A 89 3.43 -0.11 -2.04
C VAL A 89 3.34 -0.60 -3.48
N LEU A 90 2.40 -0.05 -4.23
CA LEU A 90 2.09 -0.37 -5.61
C LEU A 90 2.49 0.81 -6.50
N GLN A 91 3.49 0.59 -7.35
CA GLN A 91 3.94 1.59 -8.31
C GLN A 91 3.10 1.52 -9.58
N PRO A 92 2.81 2.67 -10.24
CA PRO A 92 2.20 2.65 -11.55
C PRO A 92 3.12 1.96 -12.56
N LYS A 93 2.53 1.30 -13.58
CA LYS A 93 3.32 0.64 -14.63
C LYS A 93 4.11 1.65 -15.47
N HIS A 94 3.56 2.85 -15.66
CA HIS A 94 4.22 3.97 -16.31
C HIS A 94 4.62 4.99 -15.25
N LYS A 95 5.91 5.31 -15.19
CA LYS A 95 6.48 6.29 -14.26
C LYS A 95 7.58 7.06 -14.96
N GLN A 96 7.63 8.37 -14.78
CA GLN A 96 8.66 9.20 -15.40
C GLN A 96 10.04 8.85 -14.83
N ALA A 97 11.04 8.87 -15.69
CA ALA A 97 12.41 8.50 -15.33
C ALA A 97 13.01 9.45 -14.28
N GLU A 98 12.51 10.69 -14.18
CA GLU A 98 12.97 11.67 -13.18
C GLU A 98 12.67 11.27 -11.73
N PHE A 99 11.73 10.35 -11.51
CA PHE A 99 11.36 9.83 -10.19
C PHE A 99 12.18 8.58 -9.78
N PHE A 100 13.39 8.44 -10.30
CA PHE A 100 14.24 7.30 -9.98
C PHE A 100 14.72 7.37 -8.52
N THR A 101 14.61 6.26 -7.78
CA THR A 101 15.18 6.15 -6.42
C THR A 101 16.60 5.58 -6.41
N ARG A 102 17.06 5.06 -7.56
CA ARG A 102 18.41 4.55 -7.75
C ARG A 102 18.84 4.69 -9.20
N GLN A 103 20.08 5.11 -9.40
CA GLN A 103 20.73 5.14 -10.72
C GLN A 103 22.02 4.31 -10.70
N SER A 104 22.43 3.81 -11.86
CA SER A 104 23.73 3.17 -12.07
C SER A 104 24.22 3.44 -13.48
N GLY A 105 25.53 3.65 -13.65
CA GLY A 105 26.14 3.85 -14.97
C GLY A 105 25.94 5.24 -15.59
N ILE A 106 25.34 6.20 -14.86
CA ILE A 106 25.16 7.57 -15.35
C ILE A 106 26.40 8.40 -15.01
N ARG A 107 27.00 9.03 -16.03
CA ARG A 107 28.06 10.03 -15.87
C ARG A 107 27.52 11.37 -16.30
N VAL A 108 27.28 12.26 -15.34
CA VAL A 108 27.00 13.67 -15.62
C VAL A 108 28.27 14.28 -16.20
N VAL A 109 28.20 14.81 -17.42
CA VAL A 109 29.28 15.55 -18.05
C VAL A 109 28.91 17.03 -18.07
N SER A 110 29.86 17.90 -17.74
CA SER A 110 29.70 19.34 -17.90
C SER A 110 29.58 19.62 -19.40
N GLN A 111 28.48 20.24 -19.82
CA GLN A 111 28.42 20.84 -21.15
C GLN A 111 29.24 22.13 -21.08
N GLY A 112 30.43 22.10 -21.67
CA GLY A 112 31.26 23.31 -21.77
C GLY A 112 30.56 24.35 -22.64
N ASP A 113 30.61 25.61 -22.20
CA ASP A 113 30.16 26.78 -22.95
C ASP A 113 30.86 26.89 -24.33
#